data_AF-A0A3D2RNA8-F1
#
_entry.id   AF-A0A3D2RNA8-F1
#
_cell.length_a   1.000
_cell.length_b   1.000
_cell.length_c   1.000
_cell.angle_alpha   90.00
_cell.angle_beta   90.00
_cell.angle_gamma   90.00
#
_symmetry.space_group_name_H-M   'P 1'
#
loop_
_entity.id
_entity.type
_entity.pdbx_description
1 polymer ?
#
loop_
_entity_poly.entity_id
_entity_poly.type
_entity_poly.pdbx_seq_one_letter_code
_entity_poly.pdbx_strand_id
1 'polypeptide(L)' 'MVLAELKTFLVWCTILNSGFLLIWCAMYFFAGDFVRRVHGRWFELSRGQFDAIHYQGMMIFKLLVFLFNVVPLLSLLTIA' A
#
# COMPACT_ATOMS: atom_id res chain seq x y z
N MET A 1 27.11 10.66 5.73
CA MET A 1 26.02 11.59 5.39
C MET A 1 25.00 10.90 4.50
N VAL A 2 25.35 10.53 3.26
CA VAL A 2 24.44 9.90 2.28
C VAL A 2 23.75 8.62 2.79
N LEU A 3 24.45 7.72 3.50
CA LEU A 3 23.85 6.49 4.02
C LEU A 3 22.76 6.75 5.09
N ALA A 4 22.99 7.75 5.95
CA ALA A 4 22.04 8.13 6.99
C ALA A 4 20.80 8.83 6.41
N GLU A 5 20.98 9.62 5.36
CA GLU A 5 19.89 10.24 4.60
C GLU A 5 19.05 9.19 3.87
N LEU A 6 19.71 8.23 3.20
CA LEU A 6 19.02 7.13 2.52
C LEU A 6 18.23 6.24 3.49
N LYS A 7 18.80 5.93 4.66
CA LYS A 7 18.09 5.20 5.72
C LYS A 7 16.84 5.96 6.18
N THR A 8 16.99 7.25 6.48
CA THR A 8 15.87 8.11 6.91
C THR A 8 14.78 8.18 5.83
N PHE A 9 15.17 8.33 4.58
CA PHE A 9 14.26 8.30 3.44
C PHE A 9 13.47 6.98 3.36
N LEU A 10 14.16 5.84 3.40
CA LEU A 10 13.53 4.51 3.35
C LEU A 10 12.60 4.24 4.55
N VAL A 11 12.93 4.75 5.73
CA VAL A 11 12.03 4.71 6.90
C VAL A 11 10.73 5.44 6.60
N TRP A 12 10.80 6.69 6.13
CA TRP A 12 9.60 7.46 5.82
C TRP A 12 8.81 6.87 4.65
N CYS A 13 9.48 6.38 3.61
CA CYS A 13 8.81 5.65 2.53
C CYS A 13 8.10 4.40 3.03
N THR A 14 8.70 3.64 3.95
CA THR A 14 8.07 2.47 4.56
C THR A 14 6.83 2.87 5.35
N ILE A 15 6.93 3.90 6.20
CA ILE A 15 5.82 4.38 7.04
C ILE A 15 4.66 4.88 6.18
N LEU A 16 4.93 5.79 5.24
CA LEU A 16 3.89 6.44 4.43
C LEU A 16 3.19 5.44 3.52
N ASN A 17 3.95 4.58 2.82
CA ASN A 17 3.33 3.61 1.93
C ASN A 17 2.58 2.52 2.71
N SER A 18 3.12 2.04 3.83
CA SER A 18 2.39 1.07 4.67
C SER A 18 1.13 1.68 5.29
N GLY A 19 1.21 2.94 5.74
CA GLY A 19 0.07 3.70 6.24
C GLY A 19 -1.02 3.87 5.19
N PHE A 20 -0.64 4.22 3.96
CA PHE A 20 -1.59 4.29 2.84
C PHE A 20 -2.26 2.94 2.57
N LEU A 21 -1.49 1.84 2.55
CA LEU A 21 -2.04 0.49 2.38
C LEU A 21 -3.01 0.12 3.51
N LEU A 22 -2.71 0.48 4.75
CA LEU A 22 -3.58 0.26 5.91
C LEU A 22 -4.88 1.07 5.80
N ILE A 23 -4.80 2.33 5.38
CA ILE A 23 -5.98 3.18 5.16
C ILE A 23 -6.84 2.58 4.03
N TRP A 24 -6.23 2.18 2.91
CA TRP A 24 -6.95 1.54 1.81
C TRP A 24 -7.66 0.26 2.29
N CYS A 25 -6.94 -0.59 3.01
CA CYS A 25 -7.50 -1.81 3.63
C CYS A 25 -8.68 -1.48 4.55
N ALA A 26 -8.52 -0.54 5.48
CA ALA A 26 -9.58 -0.12 6.40
C ALA A 26 -10.80 0.44 5.67
N MET A 27 -10.59 1.29 4.66
CA MET A 27 -11.67 1.83 3.84
C MET A 27 -12.43 0.74 3.10
N TYR A 28 -11.73 -0.29 2.59
CA TYR A 28 -12.37 -1.42 1.94
C TYR A 28 -13.17 -2.29 2.92
N PHE A 29 -12.61 -2.60 4.10
CA PHE A 29 -13.29 -3.46 5.09
C PHE A 29 -14.46 -2.76 5.79
N PHE A 30 -14.29 -1.51 6.22
CA PHE A 30 -15.30 -0.79 7.02
C PHE A 30 -16.25 0.06 6.17
N ALA A 31 -15.79 0.53 5.01
CA ALA A 31 -16.56 1.43 4.14
C ALA A 31 -16.73 0.87 2.72
N GLY A 32 -16.59 -0.45 2.52
CA GLY A 32 -16.62 -1.08 1.20
C GLY A 32 -17.86 -0.76 0.36
N ASP A 33 -19.04 -0.69 0.97
CA ASP A 33 -20.28 -0.31 0.26
C ASP A 33 -20.33 1.18 -0.10
N PHE A 34 -19.70 2.05 0.69
CA PHE A 34 -19.55 3.47 0.36
C PHE A 34 -18.56 3.65 -0.80
N VAL A 35 -17.39 3.01 -0.72
CA VAL A 35 -16.38 3.05 -1.79
C VAL A 35 -16.98 2.49 -3.09
N ARG A 36 -17.71 1.37 -3.04
CA ARG A 36 -18.39 0.81 -4.22
C ARG A 36 -19.43 1.76 -4.80
N ARG A 37 -20.21 2.45 -3.97
CA ARG A 37 -21.21 3.43 -4.44
C ARG A 37 -20.56 4.64 -5.10
N VAL A 38 -19.47 5.13 -4.54
CA VAL A 38 -18.70 6.25 -5.08
C VAL A 38 -18.08 5.84 -6.41
N HIS A 39 -17.32 4.75 -6.45
CA HIS A 39 -16.68 4.24 -7.66
C HIS A 39 -17.69 3.77 -8.73
N GLY A 40 -18.84 3.24 -8.31
CA GLY A 40 -19.93 2.81 -9.18
C GLY A 40 -20.54 3.92 -10.03
N ARG A 41 -20.30 5.20 -9.69
CA ARG A 41 -20.72 6.35 -10.52
C ARG A 41 -19.85 6.53 -11.77
N TRP A 42 -18.63 5.97 -11.76
CA TRP A 42 -17.68 6.07 -12.87
C TRP A 42 -17.43 4.73 -13.57
N PHE A 43 -17.68 3.61 -12.89
CA PHE A 43 -17.41 2.27 -13.41
C PHE A 43 -18.53 1.29 -13.07
N GLU A 44 -19.07 0.60 -14.07
CA GLU A 44 -19.99 -0.51 -13.87
C GLU A 44 -19.21 -1.79 -13.54
N LEU A 45 -18.96 -2.01 -12.25
CA LEU A 45 -18.30 -3.21 -11.76
C LEU A 45 -19.28 -4.05 -10.93
N SER A 46 -19.33 -5.35 -11.22
CA SER A 46 -19.98 -6.29 -10.30
C SER A 46 -19.24 -6.30 -8.96
N ARG A 47 -19.93 -6.73 -7.90
CA ARG A 47 -19.33 -6.85 -6.56
C ARG A 47 -18.06 -7.72 -6.58
N GLY A 48 -18.11 -8.87 -7.27
CA GLY A 48 -16.96 -9.76 -7.37
C GLY A 48 -15.76 -9.14 -8.11
N GLN A 49 -16.00 -8.36 -9.17
CA GLN A 49 -14.91 -7.64 -9.86
C GLN A 49 -14.32 -6.53 -8.99
N PHE A 50 -15.17 -5.77 -8.30
CA PHE A 50 -14.73 -4.72 -7.39
C PHE A 50 -13.84 -5.29 -6.28
N ASP A 51 -14.29 -6.37 -5.64
CA ASP A 51 -13.56 -7.07 -4.58
C ASP A 51 -12.21 -7.63 -5.10
N ALA A 52 -12.22 -8.26 -6.28
CA ALA A 52 -11.01 -8.79 -6.90
C ALA A 52 -9.97 -7.72 -7.24
N ILE A 53 -10.40 -6.58 -7.81
CA ILE A 53 -9.50 -5.47 -8.16
C ILE A 53 -8.87 -4.87 -6.90
N HIS A 54 -9.66 -4.66 -5.84
CA HIS A 54 -9.14 -4.10 -4.60
C HIS A 54 -8.17 -5.07 -3.92
N TYR A 55 -8.50 -6.35 -3.87
CA TYR A 55 -7.60 -7.37 -3.32
C TYR A 55 -6.29 -7.48 -4.10
N GLN A 56 -6.36 -7.54 -5.43
CA GLN A 56 -5.17 -7.58 -6.30
C GLN A 56 -4.34 -6.29 -6.18
N GLY A 57 -5.00 -5.13 -6.16
CA GLY A 57 -4.34 -3.83 -5.98
C GLY A 57 -3.59 -3.75 -4.65
N MET A 58 -4.24 -4.16 -3.55
CA MET A 58 -3.59 -4.22 -2.24
C MET A 58 -2.44 -5.23 -2.20
N MET A 59 -2.59 -6.40 -2.84
CA MET A 59 -1.53 -7.41 -2.94
C MET A 59 -0.30 -6.84 -3.67
N ILE A 60 -0.48 -6.28 -4.87
CA ILE A 60 0.60 -5.71 -5.67
C ILE A 60 1.26 -4.56 -4.92
N PHE A 61 0.47 -3.64 -4.38
CA PHE A 61 1.00 -2.50 -3.64
C PHE A 61 1.80 -2.94 -2.41
N LYS A 62 1.31 -3.93 -1.66
CA LYS A 62 2.04 -4.54 -0.53
C LYS A 62 3.40 -5.12 -0.96
N LEU A 63 3.44 -5.81 -2.09
CA LEU A 63 4.69 -6.36 -2.64
C LEU A 63 5.66 -5.25 -3.04
N LEU A 64 5.19 -4.17 -3.66
CA LEU A 64 6.02 -3.00 -3.99
C LEU A 64 6.58 -2.34 -2.73
N VAL A 65 5.79 -2.19 -1.67
CA VAL A 65 6.27 -1.67 -0.38
C VAL A 65 7.37 -2.55 0.20
N PHE A 66 7.21 -3.87 0.14
CA PHE A 66 8.25 -4.77 0.62
C PHE A 66 9.52 -4.70 -0.22
N LEU A 67 9.39 -4.79 -1.54
CA LEU A 67 10.55 -4.87 -2.44
C LEU A 67 11.36 -3.57 -2.48
N PHE A 68 10.69 -2.42 -2.49
CA PHE A 68 11.35 -1.13 -2.70
C PHE A 68 11.61 -0.32 -1.42
N ASN A 69 10.93 -0.62 -0.31
CA ASN A 69 11.11 0.12 0.94
C ASN A 69 11.65 -0.78 2.06
N VAL A 70 10.93 -1.84 2.42
CA VAL A 70 11.27 -2.65 3.60
C VAL A 70 12.54 -3.46 3.39
N VAL A 71 12.67 -4.20 2.28
CA VAL A 71 13.85 -5.01 2.00
C VAL A 71 15.11 -4.14 1.96
N PRO A 72 15.16 -3.01 1.20
CA PRO A 72 16.32 -2.13 1.22
C PRO A 72 16.61 -1.53 2.60
N LEU A 73 15.58 -1.12 3.36
CA LEU A 73 15.75 -0.62 4.73
C LEU A 73 16.39 -1.68 5.63
N LEU A 74 15.89 -2.92 5.58
CA LEU A 74 16.44 -4.03 6.35
C LEU A 74 17.89 -4.31 5.94
N SER A 75 18.21 -4.31 4.65
CA SER A 75 19.59 -4.45 4.17
C SER A 75 20.50 -3.36 4.73
N LEU A 76 20.05 -2.10 4.77
CA LEU A 76 20.82 -1.02 5.40
C LEU A 76 20.97 -1.20 6.92
N LEU A 77 20.00 -1.80 7.60
CA LEU A 77 20.06 -2.05 9.04
C LEU A 77 20.95 -3.24 9.41
N THR A 78 21.14 -4.21 8.51
CA THR A 78 21.94 -5.41 8.78
C THR A 78 23.39 -5.30 8.33
N ILE A 79 23.67 -4.47 7.31
CA ILE A 79 25.01 -4.33 6.73
C ILE A 79 25.76 -3.12 7.31
N ALA A 80 25.04 -2.11 7.85
CA ALA A 80 25.63 -0.87 8.39
C ALA A 80 25.90 -0.94 9.89
#